data_AF-A0A4Q0I9I6-F1
#
_entry.id   AF-A0A4Q0I9I6-F1
#
_cell.length_a   1.000
_cell.length_b   1.000
_cell.length_c   1.000
_cell.angle_alpha   90.00
_cell.angle_beta   90.00
_cell.angle_gamma   90.00
#
_symmetry.space_group_name_H-M   'P 1'
#
loop_
_entity.id
_entity.type
_entity.pdbx_description
1 polymer ?
#
loop_
_entity_poly.entity_id
_entity_poly.type
_entity_poly.pdbx_seq_one_letter_code
_entity_poly.pdbx_strand_id
1 'polypeptide(L)'
;MCIQLARLKKDENGFFCESEINCIGDYLGKPGVWAMKGKAAETDQFEYLEVGQAEDIGAELKSDLKLLMADYSSVKLEKIYTARRLFPEYQVSFDVCKCDKDRTAAKYRTIAALYSEIIVELLSTDTCRSTREEIEGRFAIDCKAKYWNAWGPQRRKARNYYISRFK
;
A
#
# COMPACT_ATOMS: atom_id res chain seq x y z
N MET A 1 -3.66 -16.38 -10.17
CA MET A 1 -4.16 -16.72 -8.82
C MET A 1 -3.35 -15.87 -7.85
N CYS A 2 -3.98 -14.98 -7.08
CA CYS A 2 -3.26 -14.15 -6.09
C CYS A 2 -2.96 -14.99 -4.85
N ILE A 3 -1.74 -14.94 -4.34
CA ILE A 3 -1.32 -15.67 -3.13
C ILE A 3 -1.35 -14.70 -1.96
N GLN A 4 -2.09 -15.00 -0.90
CA GLN A 4 -2.09 -14.17 0.31
C GLN A 4 -0.74 -14.33 1.04
N LEU A 5 -0.02 -13.22 1.19
CA LEU A 5 1.30 -13.17 1.82
C LEU A 5 1.23 -12.89 3.32
N ALA A 6 0.34 -11.99 3.72
CA ALA A 6 0.13 -11.64 5.11
C ALA A 6 -1.31 -11.21 5.37
N ARG A 7 -1.72 -11.37 6.62
CA ARG A 7 -2.96 -10.78 7.13
C ARG A 7 -2.69 -10.20 8.51
N LEU A 8 -3.13 -8.97 8.74
CA LEU A 8 -3.02 -8.27 10.02
C LEU A 8 -4.42 -7.89 10.49
N LYS A 9 -4.65 -8.00 11.79
CA LYS A 9 -5.88 -7.52 12.45
C LYS A 9 -5.50 -6.67 13.64
N LYS A 10 -6.34 -5.68 13.95
CA LYS A 10 -6.17 -4.90 15.17
C LYS A 10 -6.48 -5.76 16.41
N ASP A 11 -5.64 -5.62 17.43
CA ASP A 11 -5.90 -6.14 18.77
C ASP A 11 -6.92 -5.28 19.53
N GLU A 12 -7.15 -5.62 20.80
CA GLU A 12 -8.03 -4.86 21.71
C GLU A 12 -7.55 -3.43 21.97
N ASN A 13 -6.25 -3.16 21.78
CA ASN A 13 -5.65 -1.83 21.94
C ASN A 13 -5.70 -1.02 20.64
N GLY A 14 -6.21 -1.61 19.54
CA GLY A 14 -6.33 -0.96 18.25
C GLY A 14 -5.05 -0.98 17.41
N PHE A 15 -4.05 -1.79 17.77
CA PHE A 15 -2.80 -1.93 17.02
C PHE A 15 -2.82 -3.16 16.13
N PHE A 16 -2.25 -3.05 14.93
CA PHE A 16 -2.12 -4.20 14.05
C PHE A 16 -1.16 -5.23 14.64
N CYS A 17 -1.61 -6.48 14.72
CA CYS A 17 -0.81 -7.64 15.06
C CYS A 17 -0.76 -8.61 13.87
N GLU A 18 0.36 -9.33 13.73
CA GLU A 18 0.47 -10.42 12.76
C GLU A 18 -0.56 -11.50 13.08
N SER A 19 -1.31 -11.92 12.07
CA SER A 19 -2.24 -13.05 12.16
C SER A 19 -1.59 -14.36 11.65
N GLU A 20 -2.34 -15.46 11.68
CA GLU A 20 -1.94 -16.83 11.35
C GLU A 20 -1.27 -17.06 9.97
N ILE A 21 -1.28 -16.07 9.07
CA ILE A 21 -0.66 -16.16 7.74
C ILE A 21 0.42 -15.08 7.61
N ASN A 22 1.68 -15.53 7.53
CA ASN A 22 2.82 -14.72 7.16
C ASN A 22 3.86 -15.57 6.40
N CYS A 23 3.80 -15.58 5.08
CA CYS A 23 4.79 -16.23 4.21
C CYS A 23 5.71 -15.23 3.52
N ILE A 24 5.76 -13.97 4.00
CA ILE A 24 6.65 -12.92 3.44
C ILE A 24 8.11 -13.38 3.44
N GLY A 25 8.52 -14.18 4.44
CA GLY A 25 9.86 -14.77 4.52
C GLY A 25 10.26 -15.58 3.28
N ASP A 26 9.31 -16.26 2.64
CA ASP A 26 9.55 -17.08 1.45
C ASP A 26 9.88 -16.24 0.20
N TYR A 27 9.69 -14.93 0.28
CA TYR A 27 9.90 -13.98 -0.81
C TYR A 27 11.04 -12.98 -0.56
N LEU A 28 11.88 -13.24 0.45
CA LEU A 28 13.14 -12.52 0.62
C LEU A 28 14.04 -12.72 -0.60
N GLY A 29 14.61 -11.62 -1.08
CA GLY A 29 15.45 -11.58 -2.28
C GLY A 29 14.70 -11.85 -3.59
N LYS A 30 13.36 -11.92 -3.58
CA LYS A 30 12.57 -12.19 -4.78
C LYS A 30 11.95 -10.91 -5.34
N PRO A 31 12.14 -10.62 -6.64
CA PRO A 31 11.45 -9.53 -7.29
C PRO A 31 9.97 -9.88 -7.50
N GLY A 32 9.12 -8.87 -7.52
CA GLY A 32 7.69 -9.09 -7.74
C GLY A 32 6.83 -7.86 -7.56
N VAL A 33 5.53 -8.09 -7.65
CA VAL A 33 4.47 -7.09 -7.45
C VAL A 33 3.53 -7.61 -6.38
N TRP A 34 3.16 -6.75 -5.44
CA TRP A 34 2.23 -7.04 -4.36
C TRP A 34 1.12 -5.98 -4.30
N ALA A 35 -0.01 -6.35 -3.72
CA ALA A 35 -1.12 -5.45 -3.43
C ALA A 35 -1.52 -5.57 -1.97
N MET A 36 -1.97 -4.46 -1.41
CA MET A 36 -2.52 -4.36 -0.07
C MET A 36 -3.97 -3.93 -0.17
N LYS A 37 -4.86 -4.69 0.47
CA LYS A 37 -6.25 -4.30 0.70
C LYS A 37 -6.51 -4.18 2.18
N GLY A 38 -7.39 -3.25 2.55
CA GLY A 38 -7.79 -3.06 3.94
C GLY A 38 -9.30 -3.03 4.09
N LYS A 39 -9.77 -3.45 5.26
CA LYS A 39 -11.17 -3.33 5.66
C LYS A 39 -11.36 -1.97 6.32
N ALA A 40 -12.07 -1.07 5.65
CA ALA A 40 -12.29 0.28 6.15
C ALA A 40 -13.14 0.23 7.42
N ALA A 41 -12.69 0.89 8.49
CA ALA A 41 -13.37 0.82 9.79
C ALA A 41 -14.79 1.40 9.77
N GLU A 42 -15.04 2.40 8.89
CA GLU A 42 -16.33 3.08 8.80
C GLU A 42 -17.38 2.29 8.01
N THR A 43 -16.97 1.59 6.94
CA THR A 43 -17.91 0.95 6.00
C THR A 43 -17.90 -0.57 6.09
N ASP A 44 -16.94 -1.15 6.81
CA ASP A 44 -16.68 -2.59 6.89
C ASP A 44 -16.42 -3.25 5.53
N GLN A 45 -16.05 -2.47 4.50
CA GLN A 45 -15.76 -2.96 3.16
C GLN A 45 -14.25 -3.07 2.90
N PHE A 46 -13.87 -4.09 2.14
CA PHE A 46 -12.50 -4.22 1.64
C PHE A 46 -12.27 -3.37 0.40
N GLU A 47 -11.14 -2.68 0.39
CA GLU A 47 -10.71 -1.84 -0.72
C GLU A 47 -9.19 -1.89 -0.88
N TYR A 48 -8.72 -1.69 -2.12
CA TYR A 48 -7.29 -1.68 -2.41
C TYR A 48 -6.68 -0.36 -1.96
N LEU A 49 -5.62 -0.48 -1.16
CA LEU A 49 -4.92 0.64 -0.56
C LEU A 49 -3.69 0.97 -1.36
N GLU A 50 -2.85 -0.04 -1.59
CA GLU A 50 -1.56 0.14 -2.20
C GLU A 50 -1.21 -1.02 -3.12
N VAL A 51 -0.38 -0.72 -4.10
CA VAL A 51 0.28 -1.69 -4.96
C VAL A 51 1.74 -1.26 -5.04
N GLY A 52 2.65 -2.21 -4.89
CA GLY A 52 4.09 -1.96 -4.95
C GLY A 52 4.77 -2.99 -5.81
N GLN A 53 5.92 -2.60 -6.36
CA GLN A 53 6.84 -3.53 -7.00
C GLN A 53 8.24 -3.32 -6.45
N ALA A 54 8.96 -4.41 -6.25
CA ALA A 54 10.32 -4.38 -5.73
C ALA A 54 11.20 -5.42 -6.40
N GLU A 55 12.51 -5.23 -6.28
CA GLU A 55 13.51 -6.26 -6.55
C GLU A 55 13.60 -7.28 -5.40
N ASP A 56 13.15 -6.90 -4.21
CA ASP A 56 13.01 -7.75 -3.03
C ASP A 56 11.69 -7.40 -2.31
N ILE A 57 10.62 -8.11 -2.67
CA ILE A 57 9.30 -7.86 -2.07
C ILE A 57 9.27 -8.26 -0.60
N GLY A 58 10.07 -9.25 -0.19
CA GLY A 58 10.13 -9.68 1.20
C GLY A 58 10.73 -8.60 2.10
N ALA A 59 11.80 -7.96 1.67
CA ALA A 59 12.44 -6.86 2.40
C ALA A 59 11.57 -5.59 2.44
N GLU A 60 10.92 -5.24 1.32
CA GLU A 60 10.00 -4.10 1.24
C GLU A 60 8.80 -4.30 2.17
N LEU A 61 8.10 -5.43 2.05
CA LEU A 61 6.94 -5.72 2.89
C LEU A 61 7.28 -5.80 4.38
N LYS A 62 8.43 -6.36 4.76
CA LYS A 62 8.86 -6.34 6.17
C LYS A 62 9.02 -4.92 6.72
N SER A 63 9.55 -4.01 5.92
CA SER A 63 9.73 -2.60 6.31
C SER A 63 8.38 -1.89 6.41
N ASP A 64 7.50 -2.15 5.46
CA ASP A 64 6.18 -1.55 5.36
C ASP A 64 5.22 -2.04 6.45
N LEU A 65 5.20 -3.35 6.74
CA LEU A 65 4.39 -3.90 7.82
C LEU A 65 4.86 -3.40 9.20
N LYS A 66 6.17 -3.17 9.37
CA LYS A 66 6.69 -2.57 10.61
C LYS A 66 6.14 -1.15 10.84
N LEU A 67 5.92 -0.38 9.77
CA LEU A 67 5.28 0.92 9.87
C LEU A 67 3.79 0.76 10.22
N LEU A 68 3.07 -0.16 9.58
CA LEU A 68 1.66 -0.42 9.90
C LEU A 68 1.41 -0.85 11.35
N MET A 69 2.33 -1.63 11.92
CA MET A 69 2.23 -2.15 13.28
C MET A 69 2.82 -1.21 14.35
N ALA A 70 3.33 -0.04 13.96
CA ALA A 70 3.90 0.90 14.91
C ALA A 70 2.81 1.54 15.79
N ASP A 71 3.19 1.85 17.04
CA ASP A 71 2.34 2.63 17.93
C ASP A 71 2.43 4.13 17.59
N TYR A 72 1.30 4.69 17.17
CA TYR A 72 1.15 6.10 16.84
C TYR A 72 0.32 6.87 17.88
N SER A 73 -0.07 6.26 19.00
CA SER A 73 -0.96 6.86 20.00
C SER A 73 -0.39 8.12 20.65
N SER A 74 0.94 8.21 20.76
CA SER A 74 1.66 9.30 21.44
C SER A 74 2.32 10.30 20.49
N VAL A 75 2.22 10.11 19.16
CA VAL A 75 2.90 10.98 18.20
C VAL A 75 2.19 12.32 18.01
N LYS A 76 2.95 13.40 17.96
CA LYS A 76 2.40 14.74 17.65
C LYS A 76 2.18 14.89 16.15
N LEU A 77 0.93 15.07 15.74
CA LEU A 77 0.51 15.19 14.33
C LEU A 77 0.63 16.62 13.78
N GLU A 78 1.76 17.28 14.02
CA GLU A 78 1.98 18.60 13.44
C GLU A 78 2.24 18.48 11.93
N LYS A 79 1.28 18.93 11.12
CA LYS A 79 1.30 18.85 9.66
C LYS A 79 2.44 19.67 9.06
N ILE A 80 3.13 19.07 8.10
CA ILE A 80 4.06 19.76 7.19
C ILE A 80 3.37 20.04 5.85
N TYR A 81 2.80 19.02 5.21
CA TYR A 81 2.09 19.15 3.93
C TYR A 81 1.12 17.99 3.67
N THR A 82 0.23 18.15 2.69
CA THR A 82 -0.66 17.07 2.21
C THR A 82 -0.07 16.39 0.97
N ALA A 83 -0.04 15.06 0.97
CA ALA A 83 0.45 14.27 -0.15
C ALA A 83 -0.40 14.49 -1.41
N ARG A 84 0.27 14.67 -2.56
CA ARG A 84 -0.40 14.88 -3.84
C ARG A 84 -1.01 13.58 -4.37
N ARG A 85 -2.18 13.71 -5.00
CA ARG A 85 -2.90 12.63 -5.67
C ARG A 85 -2.65 12.68 -7.17
N LEU A 86 -2.47 11.52 -7.80
CA LEU A 86 -2.41 11.40 -9.25
C LEU A 86 -3.82 11.34 -9.87
N PHE A 87 -4.74 10.64 -9.21
CA PHE A 87 -6.13 10.46 -9.63
C PHE A 87 -7.10 10.90 -8.51
N PRO A 88 -7.47 12.20 -8.47
CA PRO A 88 -8.32 12.75 -7.42
C PRO A 88 -9.70 12.08 -7.29
N GLU A 89 -10.16 11.41 -8.36
CA GLU A 89 -11.45 10.74 -8.43
C GLU A 89 -11.59 9.55 -7.46
N TYR A 90 -10.47 8.90 -7.08
CA TYR A 90 -10.51 7.73 -6.19
C TYR A 90 -9.38 7.69 -5.16
N GLN A 91 -8.27 8.42 -5.39
CA GLN A 91 -7.18 8.44 -4.42
C GLN A 91 -7.50 9.30 -3.21
N VAL A 92 -6.98 8.88 -2.07
CA VAL A 92 -7.15 9.56 -0.78
C VAL A 92 -5.95 10.45 -0.50
N SER A 93 -6.19 11.64 0.04
CA SER A 93 -5.13 12.52 0.53
C SER A 93 -4.77 12.14 1.95
N PHE A 94 -3.49 12.24 2.29
CA PHE A 94 -3.01 12.08 3.65
C PHE A 94 -1.98 13.16 3.99
N ASP A 95 -1.90 13.51 5.26
CA ASP A 95 -0.99 14.54 5.74
C ASP A 95 0.33 13.92 6.22
N VAL A 96 1.42 14.51 5.75
CA VAL A 96 2.77 14.24 6.23
C VAL A 96 3.04 15.17 7.40
N CYS A 97 3.30 14.60 8.56
CA CYS A 97 3.52 15.27 9.83
C CYS A 97 5.00 15.25 10.22
N LYS A 98 5.41 16.09 11.17
CA LYS A 98 6.80 16.15 11.67
C LYS A 98 7.31 14.85 12.29
N CYS A 99 6.41 14.01 12.81
CA CYS A 99 6.75 12.70 13.35
C CYS A 99 7.07 11.68 12.25
N ASP A 100 6.65 11.91 11.01
CA ASP A 100 6.88 10.99 9.91
C ASP A 100 8.28 11.20 9.34
N LYS A 101 9.07 10.12 9.29
CA LYS A 101 10.39 10.14 8.65
C LYS A 101 10.31 10.51 7.17
N ASP A 102 9.26 10.04 6.51
CA ASP A 102 9.02 10.25 5.09
C ASP A 102 7.53 10.09 4.75
N ARG A 103 7.21 10.24 3.46
CA ARG A 103 5.84 10.09 2.95
C ARG A 103 5.30 8.66 3.11
N THR A 104 6.15 7.64 3.07
CA THR A 104 5.75 6.23 3.23
C THR A 104 5.30 5.97 4.65
N ALA A 105 6.04 6.48 5.64
CA ALA A 105 5.65 6.43 7.05
C ALA A 105 4.30 7.15 7.28
N ALA A 106 4.12 8.34 6.71
CA ALA A 106 2.86 9.10 6.84
C ALA A 106 1.65 8.34 6.24
N LYS A 107 1.85 7.70 5.09
CA LYS A 107 0.84 6.86 4.42
C LYS A 107 0.46 5.68 5.31
N TYR A 108 1.43 4.92 5.81
CA TYR A 108 1.14 3.75 6.64
C TYR A 108 0.56 4.10 8.01
N ARG A 109 0.96 5.23 8.61
CA ARG A 109 0.27 5.78 9.79
C ARG A 109 -1.20 6.10 9.50
N THR A 110 -1.49 6.67 8.33
CA THR A 110 -2.86 6.98 7.92
C THR A 110 -3.68 5.69 7.70
N ILE A 111 -3.09 4.68 7.06
CA ILE A 111 -3.73 3.37 6.90
C ILE A 111 -3.94 2.72 8.28
N ALA A 112 -2.95 2.77 9.16
CA ALA A 112 -3.04 2.25 10.52
C ALA A 112 -4.23 2.85 11.30
N ALA A 113 -4.51 4.14 11.11
CA ALA A 113 -5.65 4.80 11.74
C ALA A 113 -7.01 4.37 11.18
N LEU A 114 -7.14 4.24 9.85
CA LEU A 114 -8.43 4.16 9.17
C LEU A 114 -8.96 2.73 8.92
N TYR A 115 -8.10 1.72 9.00
CA TYR A 115 -8.45 0.34 8.65
C TYR A 115 -8.39 -0.58 9.87
N SER A 116 -9.24 -1.60 9.90
CA SER A 116 -9.33 -2.57 11.01
C SER A 116 -8.64 -3.90 10.69
N GLU A 117 -8.50 -4.21 9.40
CA GLU A 117 -7.86 -5.42 8.89
C GLU A 117 -7.06 -5.08 7.63
N ILE A 118 -5.90 -5.73 7.48
CA ILE A 118 -5.03 -5.62 6.29
C ILE A 118 -4.78 -7.01 5.73
N ILE A 119 -4.83 -7.13 4.41
CA ILE A 119 -4.44 -8.33 3.67
C ILE A 119 -3.43 -7.91 2.60
N VAL A 120 -2.30 -8.60 2.55
CA VAL A 120 -1.27 -8.44 1.52
C VAL A 120 -1.30 -9.64 0.60
N GLU A 121 -1.29 -9.39 -0.71
CA GLU A 121 -1.37 -10.40 -1.75
C GLU A 121 -0.21 -10.24 -2.75
N LEU A 122 0.34 -11.36 -3.19
CA LEU A 122 1.27 -11.44 -4.30
C LEU A 122 0.49 -11.42 -5.61
N LEU A 123 0.88 -10.51 -6.50
CA LEU A 123 0.34 -10.43 -7.86
C LEU A 123 1.24 -11.11 -8.88
N SER A 124 2.56 -11.00 -8.71
CA SER A 124 3.55 -11.55 -9.64
C SER A 124 4.94 -11.68 -9.01
N THR A 125 5.74 -12.63 -9.47
CA THR A 125 7.17 -12.79 -9.16
C THR A 125 8.06 -12.50 -10.38
N ASP A 126 7.57 -11.69 -11.31
CA ASP A 126 8.29 -11.38 -12.54
C ASP A 126 9.62 -10.67 -12.24
N THR A 127 10.70 -11.16 -12.84
CA THR A 127 12.05 -10.63 -12.65
C THR A 127 12.34 -9.40 -13.52
N CYS A 128 11.54 -9.16 -14.56
CA CYS A 128 11.66 -8.01 -15.44
C CYS A 128 10.96 -6.77 -14.87
N ARG A 129 11.74 -5.71 -14.62
CA ARG A 129 11.24 -4.44 -14.07
C ARG A 129 10.11 -3.84 -14.90
N SER A 130 10.24 -3.80 -16.23
CA SER A 130 9.21 -3.18 -17.07
C SER A 130 7.88 -3.92 -17.00
N THR A 131 7.92 -5.26 -16.90
CA THR A 131 6.72 -6.08 -16.73
C THR A 131 6.08 -5.81 -15.37
N ARG A 132 6.89 -5.73 -14.30
CA ARG A 132 6.40 -5.36 -12.96
C ARG A 132 5.73 -3.99 -12.93
N GLU A 133 6.34 -2.97 -13.54
CA GLU A 133 5.79 -1.62 -13.63
C GLU A 133 4.44 -1.57 -14.37
N GLU A 134 4.26 -2.42 -15.39
CA GLU A 134 3.00 -2.55 -16.14
C GLU A 134 1.92 -3.24 -15.29
N ILE A 135 2.26 -4.34 -14.61
CA ILE A 135 1.36 -5.07 -13.72
C ILE A 135 0.90 -4.16 -12.56
N GLU A 136 1.85 -3.53 -11.87
CA GLU A 136 1.60 -2.59 -10.78
C GLU A 136 0.65 -1.47 -11.22
N GLY A 137 0.99 -0.81 -12.33
CA GLY A 137 0.22 0.33 -12.83
C GLY A 137 -1.20 -0.03 -13.27
N ARG A 138 -1.37 -1.13 -14.02
CA ARG A 138 -2.70 -1.59 -14.43
C ARG A 138 -3.55 -1.97 -13.24
N PHE A 139 -3.01 -2.80 -12.34
CA PHE A 139 -3.75 -3.26 -11.17
C PHE A 139 -4.16 -2.09 -10.28
N ALA A 140 -3.24 -1.16 -10.00
CA ALA A 140 -3.54 0.00 -9.16
C ALA A 140 -4.65 0.89 -9.75
N ILE A 141 -4.72 1.00 -11.08
CA ILE A 141 -5.73 1.82 -11.76
C ILE A 141 -7.07 1.08 -11.82
N ASP A 142 -7.08 -0.17 -12.27
CA ASP A 142 -8.30 -0.97 -12.43
C ASP A 142 -8.99 -1.22 -11.08
N CYS A 143 -8.19 -1.41 -10.02
CA CYS A 143 -8.68 -1.62 -8.67
C CYS A 143 -8.81 -0.34 -7.85
N LYS A 144 -8.52 0.84 -8.44
CA LYS A 144 -8.63 2.15 -7.79
C LYS A 144 -7.86 2.24 -6.46
N ALA A 145 -6.61 1.78 -6.44
CA ALA A 145 -5.77 1.76 -5.25
C ALA A 145 -5.59 3.18 -4.65
N LYS A 146 -6.04 3.36 -3.40
CA LYS A 146 -6.25 4.68 -2.78
C LYS A 146 -4.98 5.47 -2.51
N TYR A 147 -3.89 4.79 -2.16
CA TYR A 147 -2.61 5.36 -1.74
C TYR A 147 -1.48 5.07 -2.73
N TRP A 148 -1.76 4.38 -3.85
CA TRP A 148 -0.77 4.09 -4.87
C TRP A 148 -0.14 5.38 -5.43
N ASN A 149 1.18 5.35 -5.62
CA ASN A 149 1.90 6.49 -6.13
C ASN A 149 2.86 6.10 -7.27
N ALA A 150 2.39 6.31 -8.50
CA ALA A 150 3.27 6.25 -9.66
C ALA A 150 4.39 7.30 -9.56
N TRP A 151 5.62 6.90 -9.89
CA TRP A 151 6.80 7.77 -9.87
C TRP A 151 7.25 8.13 -11.29
N GLY A 152 7.85 9.32 -11.45
CA GLY A 152 8.52 9.75 -12.68
C GLY A 152 7.76 9.44 -13.99
N PRO A 153 8.36 8.71 -14.95
CA PRO A 153 7.73 8.34 -16.22
C PRO A 153 6.45 7.51 -16.11
N GLN A 154 6.29 6.73 -15.04
CA GLN A 154 5.12 5.88 -14.80
C GLN A 154 3.84 6.72 -14.69
N ARG A 155 3.93 7.97 -14.21
CA ARG A 155 2.77 8.87 -14.08
C ARG A 155 2.10 9.18 -15.42
N ARG A 156 2.89 9.36 -16.50
CA ARG A 156 2.33 9.62 -17.84
C ARG A 156 1.65 8.37 -18.39
N LYS A 157 2.29 7.20 -18.26
CA LYS A 157 1.72 5.91 -18.66
C LYS A 157 0.41 5.63 -17.92
N ALA A 158 0.40 5.84 -16.61
CA ALA A 158 -0.77 5.67 -15.76
C ALA A 158 -1.94 6.56 -16.21
N ARG A 159 -1.69 7.86 -16.46
CA ARG A 159 -2.73 8.77 -16.95
C ARG A 159 -3.29 8.35 -18.30
N ASN A 160 -2.43 7.99 -19.24
CA ASN A 160 -2.85 7.54 -20.56
C ASN A 160 -3.72 6.27 -20.46
N TYR A 161 -3.31 5.31 -19.62
CA TYR A 161 -4.08 4.09 -19.38
C TYR A 161 -5.45 4.41 -18.77
N TYR A 162 -5.50 5.20 -17.69
CA TYR A 162 -6.75 5.59 -17.04
C TYR A 162 -7.72 6.29 -18.01
N ILE A 163 -7.22 7.23 -18.82
CA ILE A 163 -8.04 7.89 -19.86
C ILE A 163 -8.58 6.83 -20.81
N SER A 164 -7.74 6.01 -21.43
CA SER A 164 -8.18 5.02 -22.42
C SER A 164 -9.18 3.99 -21.90
N ARG A 165 -9.19 3.72 -20.58
CA ARG A 165 -9.97 2.66 -19.97
C ARG A 165 -11.29 3.14 -19.37
N PHE A 166 -11.33 4.39 -18.88
CA PHE A 166 -12.44 4.91 -18.06
C PHE A 166 -12.98 6.26 -18.52
N LYS A 167 -12.39 6.91 -19.53
CA LYS A 167 -12.88 8.17 -20.11
C LYS A 167 -13.06 8.03 -21.61
#